data_AF-A0A7C7QD11-F1
#
_entry.id   AF-A0A7C7QD11-F1
#
_cell.length_a   1.000
_cell.length_b   1.000
_cell.length_c   1.000
_cell.angle_alpha   90.00
_cell.angle_beta   90.00
_cell.angle_gamma   90.00
#
_symmetry.space_group_name_H-M   'P 1'
#
loop_
_entity.id
_entity.type
_entity.pdbx_description
1 polymer ?
#
loop_
_entity_poly.entity_id
_entity_poly.type
_entity_poly.pdbx_seq_one_letter_code
_entity_poly.pdbx_strand_id
1 'polypeptide(L)' 'MAKCSICGLEVEKPLKTWTVVVGKNRRTRITFGTFLCEKCRRKFKASIGKETMKNESKAKSYPPPYITMYI' A
#
# COMPACT_ATOMS: atom_id res chain seq x y z
N MET A 1 12.36 -5.09 5.08
CA MET A 1 13.47 -5.94 4.59
C MET A 1 13.16 -6.45 3.19
N ALA A 2 14.18 -6.68 2.36
CA ALA A 2 14.02 -7.28 1.04
C ALA A 2 15.19 -8.21 0.72
N LYS A 3 14.90 -9.38 0.13
CA LYS A 3 15.90 -10.37 -0.25
C LYS A 3 16.49 -10.06 -1.62
N CYS A 4 17.82 -10.07 -1.72
CA CYS A 4 18.51 -9.93 -3.01
C CYS A 4 18.29 -11.19 -3.86
N SER A 5 17.80 -11.03 -5.08
CA SER A 5 17.53 -12.13 -6.02
C SER A 5 18.78 -12.87 -6.50
N ILE A 6 19.98 -12.31 -6.29
CA ILE A 6 21.24 -12.89 -6.77
C ILE A 6 21.93 -13.70 -5.68
N CYS A 7 22.24 -13.08 -4.53
CA CYS A 7 22.98 -13.75 -3.45
C CYS A 7 22.10 -14.19 -2.27
N GLY A 8 20.81 -13.91 -2.31
CA GLY A 8 19.88 -14.26 -1.24
C GLY A 8 20.06 -13.48 0.07
N LEU A 9 20.93 -12.47 0.11
CA LEU A 9 21.16 -11.63 1.29
C LEU A 9 19.91 -10.79 1.56
N GLU A 10 19.47 -10.75 2.81
CA GLU A 10 18.42 -9.85 3.25
C GLU A 10 18.99 -8.48 3.57
N VAL A 11 18.42 -7.45 2.93
CA VAL A 11 18.80 -6.06 3.14
C VAL A 11 17.65 -5.36 3.84
N GLU A 12 17.92 -4.82 5.02
CA GLU A 12 16.89 -4.18 5.84
C GLU A 12 16.55 -2.77 5.35
N LYS A 13 17.59 -1.96 5.09
CA LYS A 13 17.44 -0.53 4.81
C LYS A 13 17.38 -0.24 3.31
N PRO A 14 16.28 0.34 2.80
CA PRO A 14 16.23 0.86 1.44
C PRO A 14 17.02 2.17 1.34
N LEU A 15 17.68 2.39 0.20
CA LEU A 15 18.31 3.66 -0.16
C LEU A 15 17.29 4.75 -0.46
N LYS A 16 16.19 4.38 -1.13
CA LYS A 16 15.12 5.29 -1.51
C LYS A 16 13.80 4.55 -1.49
N THR A 17 12.78 5.18 -0.95
CA THR A 17 11.41 4.66 -0.97
C THR A 17 10.52 5.55 -1.84
N TRP A 18 9.51 4.95 -2.46
CA TRP A 18 8.45 5.68 -3.15
C TRP A 18 7.16 4.87 -3.08
N THR A 19 6.04 5.57 -3.12
CA THR A 19 4.71 4.97 -3.08
C THR A 19 4.07 5.09 -4.44
N VAL A 20 3.39 4.02 -4.86
CA VAL A 20 2.58 4.00 -6.08
C VAL A 20 1.16 3.66 -5.66
N VAL A 21 0.22 4.49 -6.10
CA VAL A 21 -1.20 4.26 -5.87
C VAL A 21 -1.79 3.63 -7.12
N VAL A 22 -2.29 2.41 -6.99
CA VAL A 22 -2.74 1.56 -8.10
C VAL A 22 -4.22 1.24 -7.97
N GLY A 23 -4.89 1.08 -9.12
CA GLY A 23 -6.31 0.73 -9.23
C GLY A 23 -7.20 1.91 -9.61
N LYS A 24 -8.32 1.61 -10.28
CA LYS A 24 -9.28 2.59 -10.84
C LYS A 24 -9.78 3.62 -9.82
N ASN A 25 -9.87 3.20 -8.55
CA ASN A 25 -10.31 4.03 -7.42
C ASN A 25 -9.18 4.36 -6.42
N ARG A 26 -7.90 4.27 -6.83
CA ARG A 26 -6.73 4.56 -5.97
C ARG A 26 -6.72 3.79 -4.64
N ARG A 27 -7.27 2.57 -4.63
CA ARG A 27 -7.51 1.79 -3.40
C ARG A 27 -6.28 1.06 -2.88
N THR A 28 -5.26 0.86 -3.70
CA THR A 28 -4.08 0.10 -3.29
C THR A 28 -2.87 1.00 -3.29
N ARG A 29 -2.30 1.26 -2.12
CA ARG A 29 -1.01 1.93 -1.98
C ARG A 29 0.06 0.87 -1.85
N ILE A 30 1.01 0.84 -2.78
CA ILE A 30 2.16 -0.05 -2.75
C ILE A 30 3.40 0.79 -2.52
N THR A 31 4.12 0.52 -1.44
CA THR A 31 5.39 1.15 -1.13
C THR A 31 6.51 0.28 -1.68
N PHE A 32 7.34 0.86 -2.54
CA PHE A 32 8.54 0.24 -3.08
C PHE A 32 9.79 0.88 -2.46
N GLY A 33 10.84 0.09 -2.35
CA GLY A 33 12.18 0.53 -1.97
C GLY A 33 13.21 0.12 -3.02
N THR A 34 14.19 0.98 -3.27
CA THR A 34 15.46 0.61 -3.91
C THR A 34 16.44 0.22 -2.82
N PHE A 35 17.08 -0.93 -2.96
CA PHE A 35 18.08 -1.48 -2.05
C PHE A 35 19.41 -1.63 -2.78
N LEU A 36 20.51 -1.50 -2.05
CA LEU A 36 21.84 -1.87 -2.52
C LEU A 36 22.28 -3.11 -1.76
N CYS A 37 22.57 -4.18 -2.48
CA CYS A 37 23.14 -5.37 -1.85
C CYS A 37 24.63 -5.14 -1.57
N GLU A 38 25.07 -5.32 -0.34
CA GLU A 38 26.48 -5.14 0.03
C GLU A 38 27.39 -6.21 -0.57
N LYS A 39 26.90 -7.45 -0.71
CA LYS A 39 27.64 -8.55 -1.36
C LYS A 39 27.79 -8.35 -2.87
N CYS A 40 26.68 -8.11 -3.56
CA CYS A 40 26.66 -8.02 -5.03
C CYS A 40 26.94 -6.62 -5.57
N ARG A 41 26.93 -5.59 -4.71
CA ARG A 41 26.98 -4.15 -5.06
C ARG A 41 25.96 -3.73 -6.13
N ARG A 42 24.86 -4.48 -6.27
CA ARG A 42 23.80 -4.21 -7.23
C ARG A 42 22.62 -3.54 -6.58
N LYS A 43 22.04 -2.59 -7.30
CA LYS A 43 20.77 -1.94 -6.93
C LYS A 43 19.61 -2.83 -7.39
N PHE A 44 18.65 -3.06 -6.51
CA PHE A 44 17.42 -3.79 -6.86
C PHE A 44 16.21 -3.09 -6.25
N LYS A 45 15.03 -3.33 -6.81
CA LYS A 45 13.77 -2.76 -6.36
C LYS A 45 12.90 -3.85 -5.75
N ALA A 46 12.27 -3.59 -4.61
CA ALA A 46 11.37 -4.53 -3.96
C ALA A 46 10.18 -3.79 -3.33
N SER A 47 9.02 -4.45 -3.27
CA SER A 47 7.87 -3.95 -2.52
C SER A 47 8.08 -4.18 -1.03
N ILE A 48 7.96 -3.13 -0.23
CA ILE A 48 8.15 -3.16 1.22
C ILE A 48 6.84 -3.02 2.00
N GLY A 49 5.75 -2.61 1.34
CA GLY A 49 4.45 -2.47 1.95
C GLY A 49 3.33 -2.43 0.93
N LYS A 50 2.17 -2.98 1.30
CA LYS A 50 0.94 -2.92 0.51
C LYS A 50 -0.23 -2.63 1.46
N GLU A 51 -0.84 -1.47 1.29
CA GLU A 51 -2.04 -1.09 2.00
C GLU A 51 -3.22 -1.08 1.03
N THR A 52 -4.29 -1.77 1.42
CA THR A 52 -5.56 -1.74 0.68
C THR A 52 -6.53 -0.86 1.47
N MET A 53 -6.79 0.35 0.98
CA MET A 53 -7.84 1.21 1.51
C MET A 53 -9.20 0.58 1.16
N LYS A 54 -9.77 -0.17 2.12
CA LYS A 54 -11.20 -0.46 2.12
C LYS A 54 -11.90 0.89 2.28
N ASN A 55 -12.60 1.33 1.24
CA ASN A 55 -13.61 2.36 1.45
C ASN A 55 -14.67 1.69 2.31
N GLU A 56 -14.69 1.97 3.60
CA GLU A 56 -15.91 1.82 4.39
C GLU A 56 -16.95 2.67 3.67
N SER A 57 -17.82 1.97 2.96
CA SER A 57 -19.07 2.50 2.47
C SER A 57 -19.71 3.20 3.65
N LYS A 58 -19.73 4.54 3.61
CA LYS A 58 -20.63 5.34 4.44
C LYS A 58 -22.01 4.71 4.25
N ALA A 59 -22.45 3.92 5.21
CA ALA A 59 -23.85 3.56 5.32
C ALA A 59 -24.56 4.90 5.45
N LYS A 60 -25.21 5.35 4.37
CA LYS A 60 -26.18 6.42 4.49
C LYS A 60 -27.24 5.86 5.43
N SER A 61 -27.16 6.23 6.70
CA SER A 61 -28.25 6.05 7.65
C SER A 61 -29.36 6.96 7.15
N TYR A 62 -30.17 6.47 6.21
CA TYR A 62 -31.41 7.13 5.88
C TYR A 62 -32.30 7.03 7.11
N PRO A 63 -32.77 8.14 7.69
CA PRO A 63 -33.85 8.03 8.64
C PRO A 63 -35.06 7.44 7.90
N PRO A 64 -35.76 6.48 8.51
CA PRO A 64 -36.90 5.84 7.88
C PRO A 64 -38.02 6.89 7.62
N PRO A 65 -38.72 6.79 6.48
CA PRO A 65 -39.63 7.83 5.98
C PRO A 65 -40.86 8.11 6.85
N TYR A 66 -41.14 7.29 7.88
CA TYR A 66 -42.36 7.41 8.69
C TYR A 66 -42.32 8.52 9.76
N ILE A 67 -41.22 9.26 9.90
CA ILE A 67 -41.12 10.37 10.87
C ILE A 67 -41.87 11.64 10.38
N THR A 68 -42.41 11.64 9.16
CA THR A 68 -43.08 12.81 8.56
C THR A 68 -44.61 12.78 8.59
N MET A 69 -45.24 12.25 9.64
CA MET A 69 -46.68 12.45 9.86
C MET A 69 -46.98 12.83 11.31
N TYR A 70 -46.86 14.12 11.59
CA TYR A 70 -47.58 14.79 12.69
C TYR A 70 -48.06 16.15 12.17
N ILE A 71 -49.28 16.20 11.65
CA ILE A 71 -50.18 17.36 11.66
C ILE A 71 -51.59 16.80 11.86
#